data_AF-A0A843XDQ2-F1
#
_entry.id   AF-A0A843XDQ2-F1
#
_cell.length_a   1.000
_cell.length_b   1.000
_cell.length_c   1.000
_cell.angle_alpha   90.00
_cell.angle_beta   90.00
_cell.angle_gamma   90.00
#
_symmetry.space_group_name_H-M   'P 1'
#
loop_
_entity.id
_entity.type
_entity.pdbx_description
1 polymer ?
#
loop_
_entity_poly.entity_id
_entity_poly.type
_entity_poly.pdbx_seq_one_letter_code
_entity_poly.pdbx_strand_id
1 'polypeptide(L)'
;MGSKGKKGGGGGASDYMSEEKLANFAQIPTSFGHELRACLRCRLVKTYDQFRESGCENCPFLEMDKEDNVASCTTPNFTGFHMK
;
A
#
# COMPACT_ATOMS: atom_id res chain seq x y z
N MET A 1 16.51 7.28 -69.21
CA MET A 1 16.21 8.68 -68.82
C MET A 1 15.50 8.64 -67.47
N GLY A 2 15.97 9.39 -66.48
CA GLY A 2 15.31 9.46 -65.15
C GLY A 2 16.33 9.52 -64.02
N SER A 3 16.54 10.72 -63.49
CA SER A 3 17.68 11.11 -62.65
C SER A 3 17.37 11.08 -61.14
N LYS A 4 18.43 10.79 -60.37
CA LYS A 4 18.89 11.42 -59.11
C LYS A 4 17.96 11.59 -57.89
N GLY A 5 18.53 11.17 -56.75
CA GLY A 5 18.46 11.85 -55.44
C GLY A 5 17.60 11.12 -54.40
N LYS A 6 17.89 11.07 -53.10
CA LYS A 6 18.81 11.85 -52.25
C LYS A 6 18.83 11.21 -50.85
N LYS A 7 20.00 11.24 -50.20
CA LYS A 7 20.30 11.48 -48.76
C LYS A 7 19.74 10.59 -47.63
N GLY A 8 20.66 10.35 -46.69
CA GLY A 8 20.43 10.23 -45.23
C GLY A 8 20.65 8.81 -44.73
N GLY A 9 21.60 8.46 -43.85
CA GLY A 9 22.39 9.27 -42.92
C GLY A 9 21.91 9.06 -41.48
N GLY A 10 22.51 8.09 -40.79
CA GLY A 10 22.81 8.11 -39.35
C GLY A 10 21.66 7.90 -38.36
N GLY A 11 21.95 7.14 -37.29
CA GLY A 11 21.19 7.18 -36.05
C GLY A 11 21.07 5.82 -35.38
N GLY A 12 22.11 5.44 -34.63
CA GLY A 12 22.01 4.30 -33.71
C GLY A 12 21.07 4.63 -32.54
N ALA A 13 20.46 3.60 -31.98
CA ALA A 13 19.86 3.63 -30.67
C ALA A 13 20.23 2.33 -29.95
N SER A 14 21.41 2.38 -29.32
CA SER A 14 21.73 1.70 -28.05
C SER A 14 21.25 0.26 -27.89
N ASP A 15 22.00 -0.68 -28.46
CA ASP A 15 22.12 -2.05 -27.95
C ASP A 15 22.90 -2.06 -26.63
N TYR A 16 22.39 -1.41 -25.59
CA TYR A 16 22.93 -1.53 -24.23
C TYR A 16 21.80 -1.36 -23.22
N MET A 17 20.97 -2.39 -23.11
CA MET A 17 20.26 -2.67 -21.87
C MET A 17 20.61 -4.10 -21.49
N SER A 18 21.72 -4.24 -20.76
CA SER A 18 22.17 -5.50 -20.17
C SER A 18 21.08 -6.05 -19.24
N GLU A 19 20.79 -7.34 -19.37
CA GLU A 19 19.81 -8.13 -18.60
C GLU A 19 20.04 -8.16 -17.06
N GLU A 20 21.08 -7.49 -16.56
CA GLU A 20 21.55 -7.60 -15.17
C GLU A 20 21.07 -6.48 -14.23
N LYS A 21 20.43 -5.41 -14.74
CA LYS A 21 19.88 -4.34 -13.88
C LYS A 21 18.40 -4.49 -13.56
N LEU A 22 17.94 -5.74 -13.49
CA LEU A 22 16.83 -6.15 -12.63
C LEU A 22 17.27 -6.10 -11.17
N ALA A 23 17.89 -4.99 -10.75
CA ALA A 23 18.29 -4.75 -9.39
C ALA A 23 17.00 -4.48 -8.60
N ASN A 24 16.39 -5.58 -8.15
CA ASN A 24 16.04 -5.78 -6.76
C ASN A 24 15.39 -4.55 -6.09
N PHE A 25 14.38 -3.97 -6.75
CA PHE A 25 13.45 -3.10 -6.04
C PHE A 25 12.75 -4.01 -5.05
N ALA A 26 13.14 -3.92 -3.77
CA ALA A 26 12.31 -4.40 -2.69
C ALA A 26 10.93 -3.75 -2.92
N GLN A 27 9.96 -4.54 -3.40
CA GLN A 27 8.60 -4.05 -3.59
C GLN A 27 8.11 -3.63 -2.20
N ILE A 28 8.10 -2.32 -1.96
CA ILE A 28 7.57 -1.74 -0.73
C ILE A 28 6.08 -2.04 -0.74
N PRO A 29 5.54 -2.74 0.29
CA PRO A 29 4.12 -2.98 0.37
C PRO A 29 3.42 -1.62 0.38
N THR A 30 2.66 -1.33 -0.68
CA THR A 30 2.11 0.02 -0.94
C THR A 30 1.02 0.42 0.04
N SER A 31 0.60 -0.46 0.95
CA SER A 31 -0.40 -0.14 1.97
C SER A 31 -0.39 -1.16 3.11
N PHE A 32 0.07 -0.75 4.29
CA PHE A 32 -0.11 -1.48 5.55
C PHE A 32 -1.47 -1.19 6.20
N GLY A 33 -2.24 -0.24 5.66
CA GLY A 33 -3.45 0.32 6.29
C GLY A 33 -4.76 -0.42 6.01
N HIS A 34 -4.77 -1.37 5.07
CA HIS A 34 -5.99 -2.13 4.71
C HIS A 34 -6.27 -3.33 5.62
N GLU A 35 -5.39 -3.63 6.57
CA GLU A 35 -5.62 -4.77 7.47
C GLU A 35 -6.82 -4.50 8.37
N LEU A 36 -7.78 -5.44 8.35
CA LEU A 36 -8.91 -5.42 9.27
C LEU A 36 -8.45 -5.79 10.67
N ARG A 37 -8.89 -5.03 11.66
CA ARG A 37 -8.58 -5.26 13.06
C ARG A 37 -9.85 -5.19 13.88
N ALA A 38 -9.88 -5.93 14.98
CA ALA A 38 -10.97 -5.92 15.94
C ALA A 38 -10.54 -5.17 17.19
N CYS A 39 -11.35 -4.23 17.66
CA CYS A 39 -11.15 -3.58 18.95
C CYS A 39 -11.21 -4.62 20.06
N LEU A 40 -10.18 -4.68 20.91
CA LEU A 40 -10.08 -5.67 21.99
C LEU A 40 -11.21 -5.52 23.01
N ARG A 41 -11.77 -4.30 23.15
CA ARG A 41 -12.82 -4.00 24.12
C ARG A 41 -14.22 -4.32 23.62
N CYS A 42 -14.62 -3.72 22.49
CA CYS A 42 -16.00 -3.82 22.00
C CYS A 42 -16.17 -4.79 20.82
N ARG A 43 -15.07 -5.33 20.28
CA ARG A 43 -15.03 -6.22 19.12
C ARG A 43 -15.53 -5.59 17.80
N LEU A 44 -15.67 -4.27 17.74
CA LEU A 44 -15.90 -3.54 16.49
C LEU A 44 -14.74 -3.84 15.52
N VAL A 45 -15.06 -4.14 14.27
CA VAL A 45 -14.08 -4.43 13.21
C VAL A 45 -14.04 -3.27 12.23
N LYS A 46 -12.86 -2.71 12.00
CA LYS A 46 -12.56 -1.64 11.03
C LYS A 46 -11.14 -1.84 10.50
N THR A 47 -10.74 -1.11 9.46
CA THR A 47 -9.34 -1.12 9.02
C THR A 47 -8.45 -0.40 10.03
N TYR A 48 -7.14 -0.68 10.01
CA TYR A 48 -6.15 0.04 10.81
C TYR A 48 -6.29 1.56 10.63
N ASP A 49 -6.34 2.02 9.37
CA ASP A 49 -6.46 3.45 9.05
C ASP A 49 -7.75 4.06 9.59
N GLN A 50 -8.88 3.34 9.50
CA GLN A 50 -10.16 3.82 10.03
C GLN A 50 -10.12 4.01 11.55
N PHE A 51 -9.46 3.11 12.29
CA PHE A 51 -9.24 3.31 13.72
C PHE A 51 -8.30 4.48 14.00
N ARG A 52 -7.30 4.71 13.16
CA ARG A 52 -6.35 5.83 13.32
C ARG A 52 -7.00 7.18 13.02
N GLU A 53 -7.91 7.24 12.06
CA GLU A 53 -8.58 8.48 11.65
C GLU A 53 -9.79 8.83 12.51
N SER A 54 -10.61 7.84 12.84
CA SER A 54 -11.91 8.05 13.50
C SER A 54 -12.01 7.43 14.91
N GLY A 55 -11.01 6.67 15.32
CA GLY A 55 -11.05 5.94 16.58
C GLY A 55 -12.11 4.84 16.62
N CYS A 56 -12.38 4.37 17.84
CA CYS A 56 -13.44 3.39 18.09
C CYS A 56 -14.68 4.08 18.66
N GLU A 57 -15.81 4.05 17.92
CA GLU A 57 -17.06 4.71 18.33
C GLU A 57 -17.63 4.19 19.66
N ASN A 58 -17.42 2.91 19.94
CA ASN A 58 -17.87 2.27 21.18
C ASN A 58 -16.89 2.48 22.35
N CYS A 59 -15.67 2.97 22.09
CA CYS A 59 -14.60 3.07 23.07
C CYS A 59 -13.80 4.38 22.91
N PRO A 60 -14.43 5.55 23.09
CA PRO A 60 -13.76 6.85 22.93
C PRO A 60 -12.60 7.08 23.92
N PHE A 61 -12.62 6.39 25.06
CA PHE A 61 -11.57 6.44 26.08
C PHE A 61 -10.24 5.80 25.65
N LEU A 62 -10.21 5.08 24.52
CA LEU A 62 -8.97 4.49 23.98
C LEU A 62 -8.15 5.49 23.16
N GLU A 63 -8.73 6.65 22.81
CA GLU A 63 -8.05 7.77 22.10
C GLU A 63 -7.14 7.30 20.96
N MET A 64 -7.66 6.36 20.16
CA MET A 64 -6.94 5.74 19.04
C MET A 64 -6.60 6.73 17.91
N ASP A 65 -7.20 7.93 17.95
CA ASP A 65 -7.01 9.02 17.01
C ASP A 65 -5.81 9.93 17.33
N LYS A 66 -5.27 9.89 18.55
CA LYS A 66 -4.24 10.85 19.02
C LYS A 66 -2.84 10.28 19.19
N GLU A 67 -2.75 9.02 19.61
CA GLU A 67 -1.51 8.25 19.71
C GLU A 67 -1.70 6.98 18.89
N ASP A 68 -0.63 6.39 18.35
CA ASP A 68 -0.61 5.14 17.56
C ASP A 68 -1.09 3.89 18.36
N ASN A 69 -2.02 4.08 19.29
CA ASN A 69 -2.68 3.14 20.19
C ASN A 69 -3.55 2.13 19.45
N VAL A 70 -3.83 2.34 18.16
CA VAL A 70 -4.53 1.37 17.31
C VAL A 70 -3.86 0.00 17.40
N ALA A 71 -2.52 -0.05 17.34
CA ALA A 71 -1.70 -1.26 17.48
C ALA A 71 -2.00 -2.00 18.80
N SER A 72 -2.03 -1.26 19.92
CA SER A 72 -2.15 -1.78 21.28
C SER A 72 -3.58 -2.17 21.67
N CYS A 73 -4.59 -1.52 21.08
CA CYS A 73 -5.98 -1.68 21.49
C CYS A 73 -6.82 -2.51 20.50
N THR A 74 -6.22 -2.99 19.40
CA THR A 74 -6.89 -3.82 18.40
C THR A 74 -6.05 -5.05 18.02
N THR A 75 -6.67 -6.08 17.46
CA THR A 75 -6.00 -7.30 17.00
C THR A 75 -6.39 -7.62 15.55
N PRO A 76 -5.43 -8.00 14.68
CA PRO A 76 -5.76 -8.53 13.36
C PRO A 76 -6.29 -9.96 13.41
N ASN A 77 -5.97 -10.69 14.48
CA ASN A 77 -6.42 -12.07 14.69
C ASN A 77 -7.77 -12.06 15.41
N PHE A 78 -8.85 -12.19 14.65
CA PHE A 78 -10.20 -12.37 15.17
C PHE A 78 -10.92 -13.48 14.39
N THR A 79 -11.70 -14.30 15.09
CA THR A 79 -12.49 -15.40 14.50
C THR A 79 -13.97 -15.17 14.76
N GLY A 80 -14.75 -15.07 13.67
CA GLY A 80 -16.20 -14.89 13.70
C GLY A 80 -16.64 -13.42 13.71
N PHE A 81 -17.60 -13.08 12.86
CA PHE A 81 -18.30 -11.79 12.89
C PHE A 81 -19.48 -11.91 13.84
N HIS A 82 -19.38 -11.28 15.02
CA HIS A 82 -20.51 -11.18 15.92
C HIS A 82 -21.27 -9.89 15.59
N MET A 83 -22.25 -9.99 14.68
CA MET A 83 -23.23 -8.91 14.48
C MET A 83 -24.00 -8.74 15.79
N LYS A 84 -23.77 -7.61 16.46
CA LYS A 84 -24.55 -7.17 17.61
C LYS A 84 -25.69 -6.28 17.14
#